data_AF-A0A3S0FUH5-F1
#
_entry.id   AF-A0A3S0FUH5-F1
#
_cell.length_a   1.000
_cell.length_b   1.000
_cell.length_c   1.000
_cell.angle_alpha   90.00
_cell.angle_beta   90.00
_cell.angle_gamma   90.00
#
_symmetry.space_group_name_H-M   'P 1'
#
loop_
_entity.id
_entity.type
_entity.pdbx_description
1 polymer ?
#
loop_
_entity_poly.entity_id
_entity_poly.type
_entity_poly.pdbx_seq_one_letter_code
_entity_poly.pdbx_strand_id
1 'polypeptide(L)'
;DRLDAPDCNNGVIFDGFPRTLQQATALDEVLAAKKRKLNVVVELKVDDKKLVDRITGRFTCATCGAGYHDTFKRPKNDGVCDTCGGTKFTRRPDDNAETVTNRLMVYYRETSPLLGYYFCKGTLRSLDGMADIADVSKAIFKVLDETK
;
A
#
# COMPACT_ATOMS: atom_id res chain seq x y z
N ASP A 1 -9.12 5.59 23.28
CA ASP A 1 -8.24 5.82 22.11
C ASP A 1 -8.60 4.82 21.00
N ARG A 2 -8.27 5.02 19.72
CA ARG A 2 -8.71 4.10 18.62
C ARG A 2 -8.23 2.66 18.84
N LEU A 3 -7.04 2.50 19.40
CA LEU A 3 -6.41 1.22 19.73
C LEU A 3 -7.10 0.45 20.88
N ASP A 4 -7.97 1.13 21.64
CA ASP A 4 -8.72 0.52 22.75
C ASP A 4 -10.10 0.00 22.31
N ALA A 5 -10.46 0.20 21.04
CA ALA A 5 -11.73 -0.27 20.52
C ALA A 5 -11.74 -1.82 20.47
N PRO A 6 -12.90 -2.47 20.70
CA PRO A 6 -12.98 -3.93 20.78
C PRO A 6 -12.48 -4.68 19.54
N ASP A 7 -12.62 -4.07 18.35
CA ASP A 7 -12.15 -4.63 17.08
C ASP A 7 -10.61 -4.68 16.98
N CYS A 8 -9.89 -3.91 17.80
CA CYS A 8 -8.43 -3.90 17.87
C CYS A 8 -7.84 -4.95 18.81
N ASN A 9 -8.65 -5.80 19.44
CA ASN A 9 -8.17 -6.83 20.39
C ASN A 9 -7.41 -7.97 19.70
N ASN A 10 -7.79 -8.31 18.47
CA ASN A 10 -7.19 -9.42 17.71
C ASN A 10 -5.99 -8.98 16.86
N GLY A 11 -5.58 -7.73 16.97
CA GLY A 11 -4.52 -7.13 16.15
C GLY A 11 -4.99 -5.87 15.45
N VAL A 12 -4.04 -5.17 14.86
CA VAL A 12 -4.26 -3.94 14.10
C VAL A 12 -3.33 -3.93 12.89
N ILE A 13 -3.79 -3.36 11.78
CA ILE A 13 -2.96 -3.09 10.61
C ILE A 13 -2.84 -1.57 10.50
N PHE A 14 -1.61 -1.09 10.44
CA PHE A 14 -1.31 0.29 10.10
C PHE A 14 -1.02 0.36 8.61
N ASP A 15 -1.93 0.95 7.84
CA ASP A 15 -1.78 1.14 6.40
C ASP A 15 -1.33 2.57 6.11
N GLY A 16 -0.14 2.71 5.52
CA GLY A 16 0.44 4.00 5.19
C GLY A 16 0.86 4.85 6.41
N PHE A 17 0.99 4.24 7.59
CA PHE A 17 1.53 4.84 8.81
C PHE A 17 2.41 3.80 9.53
N PRO A 18 3.57 4.18 10.09
CA PRO A 18 4.20 5.50 10.04
C PRO A 18 4.86 5.79 8.68
N ARG A 19 5.09 7.08 8.38
CA ARG A 19 5.80 7.56 7.18
C ARG A 19 7.13 8.26 7.47
N THR A 20 7.41 8.55 8.74
CA THR A 20 8.65 9.20 9.19
C THR A 20 9.21 8.51 10.43
N LEU A 21 10.51 8.67 10.69
CA LEU A 21 11.17 8.12 11.88
C LEU A 21 10.54 8.63 13.18
N GLN A 22 10.15 9.90 13.24
CA GLN A 22 9.49 10.47 14.42
C GLN A 22 8.14 9.77 14.69
N GLN A 23 7.38 9.49 13.64
CA GLN A 23 6.12 8.75 13.77
C GLN A 23 6.36 7.30 14.20
N ALA A 24 7.41 6.65 13.69
CA ALA A 24 7.76 5.28 14.09
C ALA A 24 8.12 5.21 15.58
N THR A 25 8.98 6.11 16.06
CA THR A 25 9.33 6.18 17.49
C THR A 25 8.09 6.48 18.36
N ALA A 26 7.24 7.43 17.95
CA ALA A 26 6.02 7.74 18.68
C ALA A 26 5.04 6.54 18.71
N LEU A 27 4.93 5.78 17.61
CA LEU A 27 4.11 4.57 17.57
C LEU A 27 4.63 3.52 18.56
N ASP A 28 5.95 3.32 18.61
CA ASP A 28 6.55 2.38 19.55
C ASP A 28 6.29 2.76 21.01
N GLU A 29 6.35 4.04 21.36
CA GLU A 29 6.01 4.54 22.69
C GLU A 29 4.53 4.28 23.05
N VAL A 30 3.62 4.59 22.13
CA VAL A 30 2.17 4.35 22.32
C VAL A 30 1.86 2.88 22.49
N LEU A 31 2.48 2.01 21.68
CA LEU A 31 2.30 0.56 21.79
C LEU A 31 2.88 0.03 23.11
N ALA A 32 4.07 0.48 23.50
CA ALA A 32 4.70 0.09 24.76
C ALA A 32 3.87 0.48 25.99
N ALA A 33 3.31 1.69 26.01
CA ALA A 33 2.42 2.16 27.07
C ALA A 33 1.15 1.27 27.22
N LYS A 34 0.72 0.66 26.12
CA LYS A 34 -0.41 -0.28 26.07
C LYS A 34 0.01 -1.75 26.22
N LYS A 35 1.29 -2.04 26.56
CA LYS A 35 1.87 -3.39 26.61
C LYS A 35 1.70 -4.18 25.32
N ARG A 36 1.68 -3.49 24.19
CA ARG A 36 1.64 -4.04 22.83
C ARG A 36 3.00 -3.81 22.17
N LYS A 37 3.27 -4.57 21.11
CA LYS A 37 4.46 -4.40 20.25
C LYS A 37 4.05 -4.54 18.79
N LEU A 38 4.85 -3.97 17.90
CA LEU A 38 4.71 -4.22 16.48
C LEU A 38 5.34 -5.58 16.14
N ASN A 39 4.54 -6.52 15.65
CA ASN A 39 5.01 -7.87 15.30
C ASN A 39 5.86 -7.87 14.03
N VAL A 40 5.38 -7.19 12.99
CA VAL A 40 5.99 -7.22 11.66
C VAL A 40 5.70 -5.95 10.89
N VAL A 41 6.64 -5.55 10.04
CA VAL A 41 6.49 -4.51 9.03
C VAL A 41 6.71 -5.15 7.67
N VAL A 42 5.70 -5.06 6.81
CA VAL A 42 5.76 -5.61 5.45
C VAL A 42 6.09 -4.50 4.47
N GLU A 43 7.23 -4.61 3.82
CA GLU A 43 7.61 -3.76 2.68
C GLU A 43 7.22 -4.47 1.38
N LEU A 44 6.43 -3.81 0.54
CA LEU A 44 6.16 -4.25 -0.82
C LEU A 44 7.13 -3.55 -1.77
N LYS A 45 8.13 -4.30 -2.25
CA LYS A 45 9.13 -3.77 -3.19
C LYS A 45 8.53 -3.67 -4.58
N VAL A 46 8.64 -2.49 -5.18
CA VAL A 46 8.12 -2.20 -6.51
C VAL A 46 9.18 -1.51 -7.35
N ASP A 47 9.07 -1.66 -8.66
CA ASP A 47 9.87 -0.92 -9.63
C ASP A 47 9.21 0.45 -9.86
N ASP A 48 9.92 1.53 -9.57
CA ASP A 48 9.42 2.90 -9.67
C ASP A 48 8.90 3.24 -11.07
N LYS A 49 9.61 2.83 -12.11
CA LYS A 49 9.22 3.11 -13.49
C LYS A 49 7.92 2.40 -13.80
N LYS A 50 7.82 1.12 -13.45
CA LYS A 50 6.58 0.35 -13.62
C LYS A 50 5.45 0.89 -12.74
N LEU A 51 5.75 1.44 -11.57
CA LEU A 51 4.76 2.06 -10.69
C LEU A 51 4.22 3.36 -11.29
N VAL A 52 5.09 4.22 -11.84
CA VAL A 52 4.69 5.44 -12.56
C VAL A 52 3.79 5.07 -13.74
N ASP A 53 4.21 4.11 -14.57
CA ASP A 53 3.41 3.64 -15.71
C ASP A 53 2.05 3.11 -15.24
N ARG A 54 2.04 2.30 -14.18
CA ARG A 54 0.82 1.71 -13.59
C ARG A 54 -0.15 2.75 -13.03
N ILE A 55 0.36 3.83 -12.44
CA ILE A 55 -0.47 4.89 -11.86
C ILE A 55 -1.00 5.81 -12.96
N THR A 56 -0.14 6.23 -13.88
CA THR A 56 -0.51 7.20 -14.93
C THR A 56 -1.52 6.64 -15.93
N GLY A 57 -1.44 5.34 -16.22
CA GLY A 57 -2.42 4.67 -17.09
C GLY A 57 -3.72 4.26 -16.40
N ARG A 58 -3.90 4.56 -15.11
CA ARG A 58 -5.08 4.16 -14.33
C ARG A 58 -6.29 5.03 -14.65
N PHE A 59 -7.44 4.37 -14.82
CA PHE A 59 -8.73 5.02 -14.87
C PHE A 59 -9.82 4.14 -14.25
N THR A 60 -10.94 4.74 -13.86
CA THR A 60 -12.02 4.04 -13.15
C THR A 60 -13.36 4.31 -13.81
N CYS A 61 -14.25 3.32 -13.78
CA CYS A 61 -15.66 3.53 -14.13
C CYS A 61 -16.28 4.52 -13.11
N ALA A 62 -16.85 5.61 -13.61
CA ALA A 62 -17.46 6.65 -12.79
C ALA A 62 -18.73 6.18 -12.06
N THR A 63 -19.33 5.07 -12.51
CA THR A 63 -20.58 4.53 -11.96
C THR A 63 -20.33 3.56 -10.81
N CYS A 64 -19.38 2.64 -10.93
CA CYS A 64 -19.16 1.56 -9.95
C CYS A 64 -17.75 1.53 -9.34
N GLY A 65 -16.83 2.40 -9.77
CA GLY A 65 -15.46 2.45 -9.28
C GLY A 65 -14.54 1.34 -9.79
N ALA A 66 -15.02 0.44 -10.67
CA ALA A 66 -14.19 -0.60 -11.27
C ALA A 66 -12.94 0.02 -11.94
N GLY A 67 -11.76 -0.46 -11.55
CA GLY A 67 -10.47 0.05 -12.03
C GLY A 67 -9.97 -0.66 -13.29
N TYR A 68 -9.44 0.13 -14.20
CA TYR A 68 -8.90 -0.24 -15.50
C TYR A 68 -7.51 0.38 -15.71
N HIS A 69 -6.84 -0.05 -16.76
CA HIS A 69 -5.56 0.48 -17.19
C HIS A 69 -5.47 0.54 -18.72
N ASP A 70 -4.75 1.53 -19.24
CA ASP A 70 -4.59 1.78 -20.68
C ASP A 70 -3.99 0.60 -21.46
N THR A 71 -3.20 -0.24 -20.79
CA THR A 71 -2.40 -1.30 -21.45
C THR A 71 -2.77 -2.71 -20.99
N PHE A 72 -2.77 -2.98 -19.68
CA PHE A 72 -2.88 -4.35 -19.16
C PHE A 72 -4.27 -4.74 -18.63
N LYS A 73 -5.21 -3.79 -18.51
CA LYS A 73 -6.58 -4.06 -18.04
C LYS A 73 -7.57 -3.13 -18.70
N ARG A 74 -7.73 -3.28 -20.02
CA ARG A 74 -8.71 -2.53 -20.81
C ARG A 74 -10.10 -3.18 -20.68
N PRO A 75 -11.18 -2.40 -20.79
CA PRO A 75 -12.51 -2.96 -20.92
C PRO A 75 -12.61 -3.88 -22.13
N LYS A 76 -13.44 -4.93 -22.06
CA LYS A 76 -13.63 -5.88 -23.18
C LYS A 76 -14.23 -5.20 -24.40
N ASN A 77 -15.17 -4.28 -24.15
CA ASN A 77 -15.76 -3.41 -25.17
C ASN A 77 -15.32 -1.97 -24.88
N ASP A 78 -14.69 -1.32 -25.86
CA ASP A 78 -14.15 0.02 -25.67
C ASP A 78 -15.24 1.00 -25.21
N GLY A 79 -14.95 1.75 -24.14
CA GLY A 79 -15.91 2.68 -23.54
C GLY A 79 -17.06 2.03 -22.76
N VAL A 80 -17.05 0.72 -22.47
CA VAL A 80 -18.11 0.05 -21.69
C VAL A 80 -17.51 -0.72 -20.50
N CYS A 81 -17.94 -0.41 -19.28
CA CYS A 81 -17.46 -1.08 -18.08
C CYS A 81 -17.90 -2.55 -18.02
N ASP A 82 -16.96 -3.47 -17.87
CA ASP A 82 -17.18 -4.92 -17.78
C ASP A 82 -18.02 -5.34 -16.56
N THR A 83 -18.08 -4.51 -15.52
CA THR A 83 -18.77 -4.82 -14.26
C THR A 83 -20.22 -4.35 -14.24
N CYS A 84 -20.51 -3.18 -14.81
CA CYS A 84 -21.84 -2.54 -14.69
C CYS A 84 -22.43 -2.01 -16.01
N GLY A 85 -21.71 -2.10 -17.12
CA GLY A 85 -22.14 -1.55 -18.42
C GLY A 85 -22.06 -0.02 -18.53
N GLY A 86 -21.65 0.69 -17.48
CA GLY A 86 -21.50 2.15 -17.50
C GLY A 86 -20.47 2.61 -18.53
N THR A 87 -20.73 3.78 -19.15
CA THR A 87 -19.90 4.33 -20.25
C THR A 87 -19.08 5.55 -19.85
N LYS A 88 -19.21 6.01 -18.61
CA LYS A 88 -18.43 7.13 -18.08
C LYS A 88 -17.22 6.62 -17.31
N PHE A 89 -16.05 7.14 -17.65
CA PHE A 89 -14.79 6.85 -16.98
C PHE A 89 -14.14 8.13 -16.49
N THR A 90 -13.43 8.03 -15.38
CA THR A 90 -12.71 9.14 -14.75
C THR A 90 -11.27 8.73 -14.47
N ARG A 91 -10.38 9.73 -14.51
CA ARG A 91 -9.01 9.63 -14.02
C ARG A 91 -8.85 10.51 -12.80
N ARG A 92 -7.95 10.12 -11.91
CA ARG A 92 -7.61 10.99 -10.78
C ARG A 92 -6.67 12.08 -11.27
N PRO A 93 -6.83 13.33 -10.82
CA PRO A 93 -5.97 14.43 -11.25
C PRO A 93 -4.50 14.24 -10.83
N ASP A 94 -4.25 13.50 -9.75
CA ASP A 94 -2.91 13.21 -9.22
C ASP A 94 -2.20 12.02 -9.92
N ASP A 95 -2.86 11.33 -10.85
CA ASP A 95 -2.30 10.22 -11.61
C ASP A 95 -1.51 10.71 -12.85
N ASN A 96 -0.58 11.66 -12.64
CA ASN A 96 0.32 12.18 -13.68
C ASN A 96 1.80 11.94 -13.29
N ALA A 97 2.67 11.82 -14.29
CA ALA A 97 4.06 11.41 -14.08
C ALA A 97 4.83 12.33 -13.11
N GLU A 98 4.62 13.64 -13.20
CA GLU A 98 5.23 14.63 -12.32
C GLU A 98 4.81 14.42 -10.86
N THR A 99 3.51 14.29 -10.61
CA THR A 99 2.97 14.09 -9.26
C THR A 99 3.42 12.76 -8.66
N VAL A 100 3.44 11.68 -9.44
CA VAL A 100 3.92 10.37 -8.98
C VAL A 100 5.41 10.42 -8.66
N THR A 101 6.21 11.05 -9.52
CA THR A 101 7.66 11.21 -9.30
C THR A 101 7.93 12.01 -8.03
N ASN A 102 7.23 13.12 -7.81
CA ASN A 102 7.35 13.91 -6.58
C ASN A 102 6.97 13.10 -5.34
N ARG A 103 5.92 12.27 -5.41
CA ARG A 103 5.53 11.37 -4.32
C ARG A 103 6.59 10.31 -4.01
N LEU A 104 7.23 9.75 -5.04
CA LEU A 104 8.35 8.82 -4.88
C LEU A 104 9.55 9.49 -4.22
N MET A 105 9.88 10.72 -4.63
CA MET A 105 10.97 11.48 -4.00
C MET A 105 10.71 11.74 -2.51
N VAL A 106 9.48 12.11 -2.14
CA VAL A 106 9.10 12.26 -0.73
C VAL A 106 9.19 10.93 0.01
N TYR A 107 8.72 9.83 -0.58
CA TYR A 107 8.88 8.49 -0.01
C TYR A 107 10.35 8.16 0.27
N TYR A 108 11.25 8.39 -0.69
CA TYR A 108 12.67 8.11 -0.48
C TYR A 108 13.29 8.96 0.62
N ARG A 109 12.91 10.24 0.69
CA ARG A 109 13.44 11.16 1.70
C ARG A 109 12.95 10.85 3.10
N GLU A 110 11.66 10.56 3.26
CA GLU A 110 11.01 10.55 4.58
C GLU A 110 10.67 9.14 5.06
N THR A 111 10.25 8.26 4.15
CA THR A 111 9.72 6.93 4.48
C THR A 111 10.75 5.82 4.30
N SER A 112 11.60 5.85 3.27
CA SER A 112 12.64 4.82 3.08
C SER A 112 13.60 4.63 4.26
N PRO A 113 13.95 5.67 5.08
CA PRO A 113 14.73 5.47 6.29
C PRO A 113 14.09 4.52 7.31
N LEU A 114 12.76 4.35 7.26
CA LEU A 114 12.05 3.39 8.11
C LEU A 114 12.43 1.94 7.80
N LEU A 115 12.89 1.64 6.58
CA LEU A 115 13.37 0.30 6.24
C LEU A 115 14.58 -0.05 7.09
N GLY A 116 15.56 0.85 7.21
CA GLY A 116 16.72 0.65 8.09
C GLY A 116 16.31 0.54 9.56
N TYR A 117 15.37 1.38 10.00
CA TYR A 117 14.85 1.35 11.37
C TYR A 117 14.23 -0.01 11.73
N TYR A 118 13.31 -0.52 10.91
CA TYR A 118 12.64 -1.79 11.17
C TYR A 118 13.50 -3.02 10.85
N PHE A 119 14.49 -2.88 9.96
CA PHE A 119 15.51 -3.91 9.76
C PHE A 119 16.34 -4.11 11.03
N CYS A 120 16.85 -3.03 11.64
CA CYS A 120 17.61 -3.10 12.89
C CYS A 120 16.79 -3.68 14.06
N LYS A 121 15.46 -3.52 14.04
CA LYS A 121 14.54 -4.12 15.02
C LYS A 121 14.19 -5.59 14.73
N GLY A 122 14.59 -6.14 13.58
CA GLY A 122 14.27 -7.50 13.16
C GLY A 122 12.82 -7.74 12.73
N THR A 123 12.00 -6.68 12.64
CA THR A 123 10.57 -6.77 12.32
C THR A 123 10.26 -6.55 10.84
N LEU A 124 11.21 -6.07 10.04
CA LEU A 124 11.01 -5.87 8.61
C LEU A 124 10.95 -7.20 7.84
N ARG A 125 10.01 -7.30 6.91
CA ARG A 125 9.90 -8.35 5.89
C ARG A 125 9.62 -7.71 4.54
N SER A 126 10.52 -7.89 3.59
CA SER A 126 10.36 -7.39 2.23
C SER A 126 9.75 -8.47 1.34
N LEU A 127 8.71 -8.12 0.59
CA LEU A 127 8.03 -8.97 -0.37
C LEU A 127 8.07 -8.34 -1.76
N ASP A 128 7.99 -9.16 -2.80
CA ASP A 128 7.84 -8.67 -4.17
C ASP A 128 6.43 -8.12 -4.38
N GLY A 129 6.30 -6.80 -4.50
CA GLY A 129 5.05 -6.10 -4.78
C GLY A 129 4.71 -6.05 -6.28
N MET A 130 5.59 -6.55 -7.16
CA MET A 130 5.37 -6.62 -8.60
C MET A 130 4.71 -7.93 -9.05
N ALA A 131 4.62 -8.93 -8.17
CA ALA A 131 3.95 -10.20 -8.44
C ALA A 131 2.42 -10.05 -8.56
N ASP A 132 1.76 -11.11 -9.03
CA ASP A 132 0.30 -11.15 -9.11
C ASP A 132 -0.35 -11.03 -7.73
N ILE A 133 -1.53 -10.43 -7.67
CA ILE A 133 -2.24 -10.14 -6.41
C ILE A 133 -2.40 -11.38 -5.52
N ALA A 134 -2.67 -12.54 -6.13
CA ALA A 134 -2.81 -13.81 -5.42
C ALA A 134 -1.50 -14.24 -4.75
N ASP A 135 -0.37 -14.09 -5.45
CA ASP A 135 0.95 -14.44 -4.93
C ASP A 135 1.42 -13.47 -3.85
N VAL A 136 1.20 -12.16 -4.05
CA VAL A 136 1.48 -11.15 -3.02
C VAL A 136 0.66 -11.43 -1.76
N SER A 137 -0.63 -11.74 -1.91
CA SER A 137 -1.50 -12.07 -0.78
C SER A 137 -1.01 -13.31 -0.03
N LYS A 138 -0.65 -14.37 -0.75
CA LYS A 138 -0.08 -15.59 -0.18
C LYS A 138 1.23 -15.32 0.58
N ALA A 139 2.10 -14.49 0.02
CA ALA A 139 3.35 -14.11 0.65
C ALA A 139 3.14 -13.30 1.94
N ILE A 140 2.17 -12.37 1.95
CA ILE A 140 1.79 -11.62 3.16
C ILE A 140 1.27 -12.57 4.24
N PHE A 141 0.33 -13.46 3.91
CA PHE A 141 -0.20 -14.41 4.90
C PHE A 141 0.89 -15.31 5.48
N LYS A 142 1.81 -15.79 4.64
CA LYS A 142 2.96 -16.58 5.12
C LYS A 142 3.79 -15.80 6.16
N VAL A 143 4.09 -14.54 5.90
CA VAL A 143 4.82 -13.68 6.84
C VAL A 143 4.05 -13.50 8.14
N LEU A 144 2.74 -13.28 8.07
CA LEU A 144 1.89 -13.11 9.25
C LEU A 144 1.81 -14.39 10.10
N ASP A 145 1.76 -15.56 9.48
CA ASP A 145 1.75 -16.84 10.20
C ASP A 145 3.08 -17.15 10.89
N GLU A 146 4.21 -16.72 10.31
CA GLU A 146 5.55 -16.87 10.90
C GLU A 146 5.84 -15.90 12.06
N THR A 147 5.01 -14.86 12.24
CA THR A 147 5.24 -13.76 13.19
C THR A 147 4.23 -13.69 14.34
N LYS A 148 3.35 -14.69 14.45
CA LYS A 148 2.43 -14.88 15.57
C LYS A 148 3.15 -15.12 16.90
#